data_AF-D0UTC4-F1
#
_entry.id   AF-D0UTC4-F1
#
_cell.length_a   1.000
_cell.length_b   1.000
_cell.length_c   1.000
_cell.angle_alpha   90.00
_cell.angle_beta   90.00
_cell.angle_gamma   90.00
#
_symmetry.space_group_name_H-M   'P 1'
#
loop_
_entity.id
_entity.type
_entity.pdbx_description
1 polymer ?
#
loop_
_entity_poly.entity_id
_entity_poly.type
_entity_poly.pdbx_seq_one_letter_code
_entity_poly.pdbx_strand_id
1 'polypeptide(L)' 'AIVKGQIARLKEPSLKCVDLVVQELSNVVRICASKMSRYPRLQEETERIITTHIREREQHCKESILLMNDCELA' A
#
# COMPACT_ATOMS: atom_id res chain seq x y z
N ALA A 1 -12.67 8.58 -27.84
CA ALA A 1 -11.37 7.92 -28.08
C ALA A 1 -10.23 8.54 -27.25
N ILE A 2 -10.05 9.87 -27.23
CA ILE A 2 -8.91 10.52 -26.53
C ILE A 2 -8.99 10.38 -25.00
N VAL A 3 -10.18 10.54 -24.41
CA VAL A 3 -10.39 10.49 -22.94
C VAL A 3 -10.09 9.10 -22.36
N LYS A 4 -10.55 8.02 -23.02
CA LYS A 4 -10.24 6.62 -22.61
C LYS A 4 -8.73 6.34 -22.63
N GLY A 5 -7.99 6.88 -23.59
CA GLY A 5 -6.53 6.77 -23.63
C GLY A 5 -5.81 7.54 -22.50
N GLN A 6 -6.39 8.64 -22.02
CA GLN A 6 -5.85 9.38 -20.87
C GLN A 6 -6.14 8.69 -19.53
N ILE A 7 -7.34 8.10 -19.37
CA ILE A 7 -7.73 7.35 -18.15
C ILE A 7 -6.84 6.10 -17.96
N ALA A 8 -6.54 5.38 -19.04
CA ALA A 8 -5.64 4.21 -18.97
C ALA A 8 -4.23 4.58 -18.47
N ARG A 9 -3.74 5.79 -18.76
CA ARG A 9 -2.43 6.29 -18.30
C ARG A 9 -2.39 6.62 -16.81
N LEU A 10 -3.55 6.70 -16.13
CA LEU A 10 -3.62 6.94 -14.68
C LEU A 10 -3.39 5.68 -13.83
N LYS A 11 -3.43 4.48 -14.43
CA LYS A 11 -3.22 3.21 -13.73
C LYS A 11 -1.84 3.15 -13.07
N GLU A 12 -0.79 3.37 -13.85
CA GLU A 12 0.60 3.29 -13.40
C GLU A 12 0.97 4.32 -12.31
N PRO A 13 0.65 5.63 -12.45
CA PRO A 13 0.94 6.60 -11.38
C PRO A 13 0.12 6.35 -10.10
N SER A 14 -1.11 5.84 -10.21
CA SER A 14 -1.92 5.48 -9.04
C SER A 14 -1.35 4.29 -8.27
N LEU A 15 -0.89 3.25 -8.98
CA LEU A 15 -0.21 2.10 -8.35
C LEU A 15 1.10 2.53 -7.68
N LYS A 16 1.89 3.38 -8.34
CA LYS A 16 3.13 3.93 -7.78
C LYS A 16 2.88 4.77 -6.52
N CYS A 17 1.77 5.50 -6.47
CA CYS A 17 1.37 6.23 -5.26
C CYS A 17 1.15 5.27 -4.08
N VAL A 18 0.45 4.15 -4.31
CA VAL A 18 0.24 3.11 -3.29
C VAL A 18 1.57 2.53 -2.81
N ASP A 19 2.49 2.22 -3.72
CA ASP A 19 3.83 1.69 -3.36
C ASP A 19 4.61 2.66 -2.46
N LEU A 20 4.60 3.95 -2.79
CA LEU A 20 5.26 4.99 -1.99
C LEU A 20 4.65 5.10 -0.59
N VAL A 21 3.32 5.02 -0.49
CA VAL A 21 2.62 5.05 0.80
C VAL A 21 2.96 3.81 1.63
N VAL A 22 3.00 2.62 1.03
CA VAL A 22 3.38 1.37 1.72
C VAL A 22 4.82 1.42 2.23
N GLN A 23 5.72 1.99 1.44
CA GLN A 23 7.11 2.19 1.83
C GLN A 23 7.19 3.12 3.05
N GLU A 24 6.46 4.23 3.05
CA GLU A 24 6.48 5.17 4.17
C GLU A 24 5.80 4.62 5.42
N LEU A 25 4.70 3.88 5.28
CA LEU A 25 4.08 3.14 6.38
C LEU A 25 5.06 2.14 6.99
N SER A 26 5.82 1.42 6.17
CA SER A 26 6.84 0.49 6.65
C SER A 26 7.95 1.21 7.42
N ASN A 27 8.35 2.41 7.01
CA ASN A 27 9.32 3.24 7.74
C ASN A 27 8.76 3.65 9.12
N VAL A 28 7.52 4.13 9.16
CA VAL A 28 6.84 4.51 10.41
C VAL A 28 6.74 3.32 11.37
N VAL A 29 6.40 2.13 10.87
CA VAL A 29 6.33 0.91 11.69
C VAL A 29 7.68 0.60 12.34
N ARG A 30 8.79 0.66 11.59
CA ARG A 30 10.14 0.45 12.15
C ARG A 30 10.48 1.48 13.23
N ILE A 31 10.15 2.76 13.00
CA ILE A 31 10.39 3.83 13.99
C ILE A 31 9.58 3.56 15.27
N CYS A 32 8.31 3.19 15.15
CA CYS A 32 7.46 2.87 16.30
C CYS A 32 7.95 1.61 17.03
N ALA A 33 8.35 0.58 16.29
CA ALA A 33 8.86 -0.67 16.85
C ALA A 33 10.18 -0.50 17.60
N SER A 34 11.05 0.44 17.18
CA SER A 34 12.28 0.78 17.91
C SER A 34 12.02 1.25 19.35
N LYS A 35 10.85 1.86 19.61
CA LYS A 35 10.42 2.27 20.96
C LYS A 35 10.02 1.09 21.85
N MET A 36 9.81 -0.08 21.25
CA MET A 36 9.47 -1.34 21.94
C MET A 36 10.70 -2.22 22.22
N SER A 37 11.91 -1.70 22.02
CA SER A 37 13.19 -2.42 22.21
C SER A 37 13.36 -3.13 23.56
N ARG A 38 12.63 -2.68 24.60
CA ARG A 38 12.62 -3.31 25.93
C ARG A 38 11.94 -4.70 25.93
N TYR A 39 11.09 -4.99 24.94
CA TYR A 39 10.37 -6.25 24.78
C TYR A 39 10.56 -6.82 23.36
N PRO A 40 11.70 -7.46 23.07
CA PRO A 40 12.06 -7.86 21.70
C PRO A 40 11.05 -8.82 21.06
N ARG A 41 10.48 -9.76 21.83
CA ARG A 41 9.45 -10.68 21.31
C ARG A 41 8.14 -9.98 20.96
N LEU A 42 7.76 -8.96 21.72
CA LEU A 42 6.57 -8.16 21.43
C LEU A 42 6.80 -7.28 20.21
N GLN A 43 7.99 -6.69 20.08
CA GLN A 43 8.39 -5.91 18.93
C GLN A 43 8.30 -6.72 17.65
N GLU A 44 8.90 -7.92 17.62
CA GLU A 44 8.92 -8.80 16.44
C GLU A 44 7.50 -9.21 16.01
N GLU A 45 6.66 -9.66 16.95
CA GLU A 45 5.28 -10.01 16.63
C GLU A 45 4.46 -8.81 16.17
N THR A 46 4.68 -7.64 16.77
CA THR A 46 3.99 -6.41 16.38
C THR A 46 4.40 -5.97 14.96
N GLU A 47 5.70 -5.96 14.63
CA GLU A 47 6.17 -5.68 13.28
C GLU A 47 5.62 -6.68 12.27
N ARG A 48 5.59 -7.98 12.62
CA ARG A 48 5.07 -9.04 11.74
C ARG A 48 3.59 -8.86 11.45
N ILE A 49 2.76 -8.64 12.48
CA ILE A 49 1.31 -8.46 12.34
C ILE A 49 1.02 -7.22 11.50
N ILE A 50 1.65 -6.08 11.82
CA ILE A 50 1.39 -4.83 11.10
C ILE A 50 1.88 -4.91 9.66
N THR A 51 3.06 -5.48 9.40
CA THR A 51 3.60 -5.66 8.03
C THR A 51 2.69 -6.56 7.19
N THR A 52 2.16 -7.64 7.78
CA THR A 52 1.21 -8.52 7.10
C THR A 52 -0.06 -7.75 6.74
N HIS A 53 -0.61 -6.97 7.69
CA HIS A 53 -1.78 -6.16 7.45
C HIS A 53 -1.58 -5.12 6.34
N ILE A 54 -0.44 -4.42 6.33
CA ILE A 54 -0.11 -3.44 5.31
C ILE A 54 -0.11 -4.08 3.91
N ARG A 55 0.50 -5.26 3.75
CA ARG A 55 0.54 -5.97 2.46
C ARG A 55 -0.85 -6.42 1.98
N GLU A 56 -1.68 -6.92 2.89
CA GLU A 56 -3.07 -7.28 2.55
C GLU A 56 -3.85 -6.05 2.09
N ARG A 57 -3.70 -4.92 2.79
CA ARG A 57 -4.36 -3.65 2.42
C ARG A 57 -3.83 -3.06 1.12
N GLU A 58 -2.53 -3.17 0.86
CA GLU A 58 -1.92 -2.79 -0.41
C GLU A 58 -2.57 -3.55 -1.57
N GLN A 59 -2.69 -4.88 -1.46
CA GLN A 59 -3.28 -5.70 -2.51
C GLN A 59 -4.74 -5.30 -2.79
N HIS A 60 -5.56 -5.17 -1.74
CA HIS A 60 -6.95 -4.73 -1.89
C HIS A 60 -7.08 -3.32 -2.50
N CYS A 61 -6.18 -2.41 -2.14
CA CYS A 61 -6.18 -1.06 -2.68
C CYS A 61 -5.83 -1.06 -4.17
N LYS A 62 -4.80 -1.81 -4.56
CA LYS A 62 -4.40 -1.98 -5.96
C LYS A 62 -5.54 -2.57 -6.79
N GLU A 63 -6.19 -3.64 -6.31
CA GLU A 63 -7.35 -4.24 -6.98
C GLU A 63 -8.51 -3.25 -7.13
N SER A 64 -8.82 -2.48 -6.09
CA SER A 64 -9.88 -1.47 -6.13
C SER A 64 -9.60 -0.37 -7.16
N ILE A 65 -8.34 0.08 -7.25
CA ILE A 65 -7.91 1.09 -8.24
C ILE A 65 -8.03 0.54 -9.66
N LEU A 66 -7.64 -0.72 -9.88
CA LEU A 66 -7.75 -1.38 -11.19
C LEU A 66 -9.20 -1.47 -11.62
N LEU A 67 -10.08 -1.95 -10.74
CA LEU A 67 -11.50 -2.12 -11.04
C LEU A 67 -12.18 -0.77 -11.32
N MET A 68 -11.85 0.28 -10.56
CA MET A 68 -12.35 1.63 -10.82
C MET A 68 -11.89 2.17 -12.18
N ASN A 69 -10.64 1.89 -12.59
CA ASN A 69 -10.15 2.26 -13.91
C ASN A 69 -10.88 1.50 -15.03
N ASP A 70 -11.07 0.19 -14.86
CA ASP A 70 -11.77 -0.65 -15.83
C ASP A 70 -13.25 -0.22 -16.00
N CYS A 71 -13.93 0.18 -14.92
CA CYS A 71 -15.28 0.76 -14.97
C CYS A 71 -15.35 2.07 -15.77
N GLU A 72 -14.38 2.98 -15.60
CA GLU A 72 -14.32 4.26 -16.32
C GLU A 72 -13.92 4.09 -17.80
N LEU A 73 -13.33 2.95 -18.16
CA LEU A 73 -12.94 2.61 -19.53
C LEU A 73 -14.02 1.86 -20.33
N ALA A 74 -15.00 1.24 -19.65
CA ALA A 74 -16.18 0.62 -20.28
C ALA A 74 -16.99 1.66 -21.08
#